data_AF-A0A661QXQ9-F1
#
_entry.id   AF-A0A661QXQ9-F1
#
_cell.length_a   1.000
_cell.length_b   1.000
_cell.length_c   1.000
_cell.angle_alpha   90.00
_cell.angle_beta   90.00
_cell.angle_gamma   90.00
#
_symmetry.space_group_name_H-M   'P 1'
#
loop_
_entity.id
_entity.type
_entity.pdbx_description
1 polymer ?
#
loop_
_entity_poly.entity_id
_entity_poly.type
_entity_poly.pdbx_seq_one_letter_code
_entity_poly.pdbx_strand_id
1 'polypeptide(L)'
;MIRSNAEDMVRKTMAEFVDKEVIPITREYDEGAKFPDHLFKQLGDMGLFGIRYPREAGGSGGNTTLYCIAMQELARGLMSLGATVAMQCLMATNGLYLYGTPELHEKYLYPALKGEKKGAFQLTEPDAGSDLRAVSTRARR
;
A
#
# COMPACT_ATOMS: atom_id res chain seq x y z
N MET A 1 19.11 -22.81 -18.03
CA MET A 1 17.71 -22.31 -18.05
C MET A 1 17.58 -21.31 -16.90
N ILE A 2 17.85 -20.03 -17.16
CA ILE A 2 17.77 -18.97 -16.14
C ILE A 2 16.29 -18.71 -15.89
N ARG A 3 15.74 -19.31 -14.82
CA ARG A 3 14.40 -18.95 -14.34
C ARG A 3 14.55 -17.60 -13.66
N SER A 4 13.94 -16.55 -14.18
CA SER A 4 13.86 -15.26 -13.48
C SER A 4 13.14 -15.48 -12.15
N ASN A 5 13.83 -15.21 -11.03
CA ASN A 5 13.21 -15.22 -9.71
C ASN A 5 12.13 -14.13 -9.66
N ALA A 6 10.95 -14.42 -9.09
CA ALA A 6 9.87 -13.44 -8.96
C ALA A 6 10.33 -12.17 -8.21
N GLU A 7 11.25 -12.33 -7.26
CA GLU A 7 11.89 -11.24 -6.53
C GLU A 7 12.68 -10.30 -7.46
N ASP A 8 13.49 -10.86 -8.39
CA ASP A 8 14.26 -10.07 -9.36
C ASP A 8 13.35 -9.34 -10.34
N MET A 9 12.26 -9.98 -10.77
CA MET A 9 11.28 -9.35 -11.64
C MET A 9 10.60 -8.16 -10.96
N VAL A 10 10.10 -8.35 -9.73
CA VAL A 10 9.46 -7.27 -8.96
C VAL A 10 10.45 -6.16 -8.69
N ARG A 11 11.69 -6.48 -8.28
CA ARG A 11 12.73 -5.48 -8.05
C ARG A 11 12.99 -4.66 -9.31
N LYS A 12 13.21 -5.31 -10.45
CA LYS A 12 13.48 -4.63 -11.72
C LYS A 12 12.32 -3.74 -12.14
N THR A 13 11.09 -4.26 -12.13
CA THR A 13 9.90 -3.48 -12.50
C THR A 13 9.72 -2.26 -11.60
N MET A 14 9.87 -2.43 -10.29
CA MET A 14 9.71 -1.32 -9.36
C MET A 14 10.86 -0.32 -9.43
N ALA A 15 12.10 -0.77 -9.64
CA ALA A 15 13.24 0.11 -9.85
C ALA A 15 13.05 0.98 -11.10
N GLU A 16 12.62 0.38 -12.22
CA GLU A 16 12.33 1.12 -13.45
C GLU A 16 11.18 2.12 -13.27
N PHE A 17 10.10 1.74 -12.58
CA PHE A 17 9.00 2.66 -12.24
C PHE A 17 9.50 3.82 -11.38
N VAL A 18 10.32 3.54 -10.37
CA VAL A 18 10.86 4.56 -9.46
C VAL A 18 11.77 5.53 -10.20
N ASP A 19 12.66 5.03 -11.04
CA ASP A 19 13.61 5.87 -11.78
C ASP A 19 12.90 6.78 -12.80
N LYS A 20 11.82 6.30 -13.42
CA LYS A 20 11.10 7.03 -14.47
C LYS A 20 9.99 7.94 -13.95
N GLU A 21 9.24 7.50 -12.95
CA GLU A 21 8.00 8.17 -12.53
C GLU A 21 8.13 8.85 -11.15
N VAL A 22 8.94 8.29 -10.23
CA VAL A 22 9.01 8.76 -8.84
C VAL A 22 10.14 9.79 -8.65
N ILE A 23 11.38 9.43 -9.01
CA ILE A 23 12.56 10.28 -8.80
C ILE A 23 12.42 11.68 -9.43
N PRO A 24 11.88 11.82 -10.66
CA PRO A 24 11.76 13.14 -11.28
C PRO A 24 10.90 14.13 -10.50
N ILE A 25 9.94 13.65 -9.70
CA ILE A 25 9.01 14.50 -8.94
C ILE A 25 9.38 14.64 -7.46
N THR A 26 10.30 13.81 -6.94
CA THR A 26 10.60 13.68 -5.50
C THR A 26 10.79 15.02 -4.81
N ARG A 27 11.65 15.90 -5.35
CA ARG A 27 12.00 17.18 -4.70
C ARG A 27 10.79 18.10 -4.54
N GLU A 28 10.00 18.25 -5.60
CA GLU A 28 8.81 19.12 -5.57
C GLU A 28 7.78 18.61 -4.57
N TYR A 29 7.59 17.29 -4.51
CA TYR A 29 6.59 16.68 -3.64
C TYR A 29 7.00 16.70 -2.18
N ASP A 30 8.30 16.51 -1.90
CA ASP A 30 8.86 16.57 -0.55
C ASP A 30 8.83 18.00 0.00
N GLU A 31 9.45 18.97 -0.70
CA GLU A 31 9.48 20.37 -0.27
C GLU A 31 8.07 21.00 -0.25
N GLY A 32 7.19 20.57 -1.15
CA GLY A 32 5.83 21.08 -1.28
C GLY A 32 4.78 20.36 -0.44
N ALA A 33 5.15 19.34 0.35
CA ALA A 33 4.22 18.50 1.11
C ALA A 33 3.01 17.99 0.29
N LYS A 34 3.26 17.60 -0.97
CA LYS A 34 2.21 17.20 -1.91
C LYS A 34 1.96 15.69 -1.86
N PHE A 35 0.73 15.28 -2.10
CA PHE A 35 0.37 13.88 -2.28
C PHE A 35 0.35 13.49 -3.77
N PRO A 36 1.10 12.46 -4.20
CA PRO A 36 1.17 12.06 -5.61
C PRO A 36 -0.01 11.16 -6.01
N ASP A 37 -1.20 11.75 -6.16
CA ASP A 37 -2.43 11.02 -6.55
C ASP A 37 -2.27 10.19 -7.83
N HIS A 38 -1.57 10.75 -8.82
CA HIS A 38 -1.30 10.09 -10.09
C HIS A 38 -0.47 8.81 -9.92
N LEU A 39 0.63 8.85 -9.15
CA LEU A 39 1.43 7.67 -8.85
C LEU A 39 0.64 6.66 -8.02
N PHE A 40 -0.15 7.11 -7.06
CA PHE A 40 -0.99 6.23 -6.26
C PHE A 40 -1.96 5.44 -7.14
N LYS A 41 -2.60 6.10 -8.11
CA LYS A 41 -3.49 5.44 -9.07
C LYS A 41 -2.75 4.47 -9.98
N GLN A 42 -1.60 4.87 -10.54
CA GLN A 42 -0.78 4.00 -11.38
C GLN A 42 -0.34 2.72 -10.64
N LEU A 43 0.05 2.83 -9.37
CA LEU A 43 0.42 1.67 -8.55
C LEU A 43 -0.76 0.74 -8.28
N GLY A 44 -1.98 1.30 -8.16
CA GLY A 44 -3.22 0.53 -8.13
C GLY A 44 -3.48 -0.23 -9.44
N ASP A 45 -3.26 0.42 -10.59
CA ASP A 45 -3.40 -0.20 -11.92
C ASP A 45 -2.37 -1.30 -12.19
N MET A 46 -1.16 -1.16 -11.63
CA MET A 46 -0.14 -2.22 -11.60
C MET A 46 -0.51 -3.39 -10.68
N GLY A 47 -1.58 -3.26 -9.87
CA GLY A 47 -2.00 -4.25 -8.88
C GLY A 47 -1.08 -4.31 -7.66
N LEU A 48 -0.28 -3.29 -7.39
CA LEU A 48 0.69 -3.33 -6.29
C LEU A 48 0.01 -3.41 -4.93
N PHE A 49 -1.12 -2.72 -4.73
CA PHE A 49 -1.87 -2.77 -3.47
C PHE A 49 -2.40 -4.17 -3.15
N GLY A 50 -2.59 -4.99 -4.18
CA GLY A 50 -2.99 -6.38 -4.11
C GLY A 50 -1.86 -7.39 -3.91
N ILE A 51 -0.58 -6.97 -3.90
CA ILE A 51 0.57 -7.85 -4.14
C ILE A 51 0.67 -9.06 -3.20
N ARG A 52 0.17 -8.93 -1.97
CA ARG A 52 0.26 -9.93 -0.90
C ARG A 52 -1.03 -10.71 -0.68
N TYR A 53 -2.09 -10.37 -1.40
CA TYR A 53 -3.39 -11.04 -1.32
C TYR A 53 -3.50 -12.13 -2.40
N PRO A 54 -4.22 -13.23 -2.12
CA PRO A 54 -4.50 -14.26 -3.11
C PRO A 54 -5.37 -13.71 -4.24
N ARG A 55 -5.29 -14.33 -5.43
CA ARG A 55 -6.02 -13.85 -6.62
C ARG A 55 -7.53 -13.94 -6.44
N GLU A 56 -7.98 -14.95 -5.71
CA GLU A 56 -9.38 -15.19 -5.39
C GLU A 56 -9.98 -14.07 -4.52
N ALA A 57 -9.13 -13.29 -3.82
CA ALA A 57 -9.53 -12.12 -3.04
C ALA A 57 -9.27 -10.79 -3.77
N GLY A 58 -9.08 -10.82 -5.09
CA GLY A 58 -8.77 -9.64 -5.91
C GLY A 58 -7.31 -9.17 -5.80
N GLY A 59 -6.42 -9.98 -5.23
CA GLY A 59 -5.00 -9.71 -5.12
C GLY A 59 -4.16 -10.18 -6.32
N SER A 60 -2.84 -9.96 -6.23
CA SER A 60 -1.90 -10.32 -7.31
C SER A 60 -1.25 -11.69 -7.12
N GLY A 61 -1.52 -12.37 -5.99
CA GLY A 61 -1.02 -13.72 -5.70
C GLY A 61 0.46 -13.79 -5.35
N GLY A 62 1.05 -12.69 -4.89
CA GLY A 62 2.42 -12.66 -4.39
C GLY A 62 2.50 -12.98 -2.89
N ASN A 63 3.52 -12.45 -2.22
CA ASN A 63 3.78 -12.72 -0.81
C ASN A 63 4.43 -11.50 -0.11
N THR A 64 4.65 -11.61 1.20
CA THR A 64 5.27 -10.54 2.00
C THR A 64 6.68 -10.17 1.51
N THR A 65 7.47 -11.12 0.99
CA THR A 65 8.81 -10.82 0.46
C THR A 65 8.74 -9.91 -0.76
N LEU A 66 7.86 -10.22 -1.73
CA LEU A 66 7.67 -9.38 -2.92
C LEU A 66 7.15 -7.99 -2.54
N TYR A 67 6.23 -7.91 -1.57
CA TYR A 67 5.79 -6.65 -0.98
C TYR A 67 6.98 -5.84 -0.41
N CYS A 68 7.82 -6.45 0.42
CA CYS A 68 8.97 -5.78 1.01
C CYS A 68 9.95 -5.26 -0.05
N ILE A 69 10.21 -6.04 -1.10
CA ILE A 69 11.06 -5.62 -2.22
C ILE A 69 10.48 -4.39 -2.92
N ALA A 70 9.18 -4.39 -3.21
CA ALA A 70 8.53 -3.24 -3.83
C ALA A 70 8.60 -1.98 -2.94
N MET A 71 8.43 -2.13 -1.63
CA MET A 71 8.53 -1.00 -0.69
C MET A 71 9.95 -0.44 -0.60
N GLN A 72 10.98 -1.31 -0.64
CA GLN A 72 12.38 -0.88 -0.67
C GLN A 72 12.66 0.01 -1.89
N GLU A 73 12.21 -0.40 -3.07
CA GLU A 73 12.40 0.40 -4.28
C GLU A 73 11.62 1.72 -4.23
N LEU A 74 10.36 1.72 -3.78
CA LEU A 74 9.60 2.98 -3.65
C LEU A 74 10.26 3.96 -2.67
N ALA A 75 10.72 3.45 -1.52
CA ALA A 75 11.40 4.25 -0.50
C ALA A 75 12.74 4.82 -0.99
N ARG A 76 13.41 4.17 -1.96
CA ARG A 76 14.61 4.70 -2.62
C ARG A 76 14.31 5.98 -3.42
N GLY A 77 13.11 6.11 -3.97
CA GLY A 77 12.70 7.30 -4.73
C GLY A 77 12.08 8.39 -3.88
N LEU A 78 11.02 8.05 -3.13
CA LEU A 78 10.28 8.98 -2.28
C LEU A 78 9.72 8.23 -1.05
N MET A 79 10.31 8.49 0.12
CA MET A 79 9.97 7.78 1.36
C MET A 79 8.50 7.92 1.75
N SER A 80 7.90 9.09 1.56
CA SER A 80 6.49 9.34 1.88
C SER A 80 5.53 8.52 1.01
N LEU A 81 5.87 8.31 -0.27
CA LEU A 81 5.13 7.42 -1.16
C LEU A 81 5.30 5.96 -0.72
N GLY A 82 6.52 5.52 -0.43
CA GLY A 82 6.79 4.16 0.09
C GLY A 82 5.98 3.86 1.35
N ALA A 83 5.95 4.79 2.32
CA ALA A 83 5.17 4.65 3.54
C ALA A 83 3.65 4.62 3.28
N THR A 84 3.15 5.48 2.38
CA THR A 84 1.73 5.51 1.99
C THR A 84 1.30 4.19 1.36
N VAL A 85 2.08 3.67 0.41
CA VAL A 85 1.79 2.42 -0.29
C VAL A 85 1.87 1.25 0.69
N ALA A 86 2.84 1.25 1.62
CA ALA A 86 2.92 0.25 2.67
C ALA A 86 1.64 0.21 3.54
N MET A 87 1.11 1.37 3.92
CA MET A 87 -0.17 1.47 4.65
C MET A 87 -1.34 0.91 3.84
N GLN A 88 -1.42 1.25 2.56
CA GLN A 88 -2.47 0.76 1.66
C GLN A 88 -2.42 -0.75 1.46
N CYS A 89 -1.23 -1.33 1.24
CA CYS A 89 -1.01 -2.76 1.03
C CYS A 89 -1.21 -3.61 2.31
N LEU A 90 -1.13 -2.98 3.48
CA LEU A 90 -1.09 -3.68 4.77
C LEU A 90 -2.17 -3.17 5.73
N MET A 91 -1.90 -2.12 6.50
CA MET A 91 -2.72 -1.78 7.66
C MET A 91 -4.15 -1.38 7.27
N ALA A 92 -4.31 -0.70 6.15
CA ALA A 92 -5.62 -0.21 5.72
C ALA A 92 -6.52 -1.30 5.13
N THR A 93 -5.95 -2.36 4.54
CA THR A 93 -6.69 -3.37 3.77
C THR A 93 -6.68 -4.75 4.41
N ASN A 94 -5.69 -5.08 5.25
CA ASN A 94 -5.55 -6.41 5.84
C ASN A 94 -6.68 -6.75 6.82
N GLY A 95 -7.13 -5.79 7.63
CA GLY A 95 -8.27 -5.99 8.52
C GLY A 95 -9.57 -6.24 7.75
N LEU A 96 -9.79 -5.48 6.67
CA LEU A 96 -10.91 -5.70 5.76
C LEU A 96 -10.83 -7.09 5.12
N TYR A 97 -9.67 -7.50 4.60
CA TYR A 97 -9.49 -8.82 3.99
C TYR A 97 -9.73 -9.99 4.96
N LEU A 98 -9.24 -9.90 6.19
CA LEU A 98 -9.33 -10.99 7.16
C LEU A 98 -10.71 -11.12 7.81
N TYR A 99 -11.40 -9.99 8.03
CA TYR A 99 -12.58 -9.93 8.90
C TYR A 99 -13.80 -9.28 8.24
N GLY A 100 -13.66 -8.77 7.01
CA GLY A 100 -14.74 -8.15 6.26
C GLY A 100 -15.74 -9.18 5.76
N THR A 101 -17.01 -8.78 5.70
CA THR A 101 -18.03 -9.53 4.97
C THR A 101 -17.85 -9.33 3.46
N PRO A 102 -18.46 -10.17 2.60
CA PRO A 102 -18.43 -9.97 1.15
C PRO A 102 -18.86 -8.57 0.71
N GLU A 103 -19.86 -7.98 1.38
CA GLU A 103 -20.33 -6.63 1.10
C GLU A 103 -19.28 -5.56 1.45
N LEU A 104 -18.53 -5.76 2.54
CA LEU A 104 -17.41 -4.88 2.89
C LEU A 104 -16.25 -5.04 1.91
N HIS A 105 -16.01 -6.24 1.38
CA HIS A 105 -14.98 -6.45 0.37
C HIS A 105 -15.31 -5.71 -0.93
N GLU A 106 -16.51 -5.89 -1.46
CA GLU A 106 -16.98 -5.21 -2.67
C GLU A 106 -16.95 -3.68 -2.52
N LYS A 107 -17.41 -3.18 -1.37
CA LYS A 107 -17.54 -1.74 -1.15
C LYS A 107 -16.21 -1.04 -0.83
N TYR A 108 -15.29 -1.73 -0.15
CA TYR A 108 -14.09 -1.09 0.40
C TYR A 108 -12.79 -1.77 -0.02
N LEU A 109 -12.68 -3.09 0.12
CA LEU A 109 -11.43 -3.80 -0.17
C LEU A 109 -11.07 -3.71 -1.65
N TYR A 110 -11.93 -4.18 -2.56
CA TYR A 110 -11.58 -4.24 -3.98
C TYR A 110 -11.31 -2.87 -4.59
N PRO A 111 -12.09 -1.81 -4.31
CA PRO A 111 -11.75 -0.45 -4.74
C PRO A 111 -10.42 0.04 -4.16
N ALA A 112 -10.08 -0.34 -2.92
CA ALA A 112 -8.79 0.01 -2.32
C ALA A 112 -7.62 -0.72 -3.00
N LEU A 113 -7.78 -2.00 -3.34
CA LEU A 113 -6.76 -2.77 -4.06
C LEU A 113 -6.52 -2.23 -5.49
N LYS A 114 -7.53 -1.61 -6.10
CA LYS A 114 -7.43 -0.93 -7.42
C LYS A 114 -6.92 0.52 -7.35
N GLY A 115 -6.68 1.05 -6.14
CA GLY A 115 -6.29 2.45 -5.96
C GLY A 115 -7.41 3.47 -6.16
N GLU A 116 -8.67 3.03 -6.28
CA GLU A 116 -9.85 3.88 -6.40
C GLU A 116 -10.27 4.47 -5.03
N LYS A 117 -9.94 3.76 -3.95
CA LYS A 117 -10.09 4.24 -2.57
C LYS A 117 -8.74 4.25 -1.85
N LYS A 118 -8.46 5.34 -1.15
CA LYS A 118 -7.34 5.43 -0.21
C LYS A 118 -7.81 4.98 1.16
N GLY A 119 -7.18 3.96 1.70
CA GLY A 119 -7.46 3.44 3.03
C GLY A 119 -6.55 4.09 4.07
N ALA A 120 -7.04 4.16 5.30
CA ALA A 120 -6.27 4.61 6.45
C ALA A 120 -6.55 3.69 7.64
N PHE A 121 -5.57 3.56 8.53
CA PHE A 121 -5.71 2.81 9.77
C PHE A 121 -5.61 3.79 10.95
N GLN A 122 -6.71 3.94 11.69
CA GLN A 122 -6.85 4.92 12.77
C GLN A 122 -6.92 4.20 14.10
N LEU A 123 -5.83 4.27 14.85
CA LEU A 123 -5.72 3.61 16.16
C LEU A 123 -5.13 4.55 17.22
N THR A 124 -4.06 5.28 16.86
CA THR A 124 -3.41 6.25 17.74
C THR A 124 -4.32 7.42 18.07
N GLU A 125 -4.32 7.84 19.33
CA GLU A 125 -4.99 9.04 19.85
C GLU A 125 -3.98 9.95 20.57
N PRO A 126 -4.30 11.21 20.89
CA PRO A 126 -3.37 12.12 21.60
C PRO A 126 -2.75 11.52 22.87
N ASP A 127 -3.54 10.75 23.62
CA ASP A 127 -3.12 10.13 24.89
C ASP A 127 -2.87 8.60 24.78
N ALA A 128 -2.93 8.02 23.57
CA ALA A 128 -2.78 6.58 23.35
C ALA A 128 -1.92 6.28 22.11
N GLY A 129 -0.63 6.01 22.32
CA GLY A 129 0.36 5.64 21.30
C GLY A 129 0.94 4.24 21.53
N SER A 130 1.99 4.12 22.35
CA SER A 130 2.54 2.80 22.71
C SER A 130 1.57 1.96 23.54
N ASP A 131 0.77 2.59 24.39
CA ASP A 131 -0.35 1.94 25.10
C ASP A 131 -1.67 2.14 24.34
N LEU A 132 -1.91 1.26 23.37
CA LEU A 132 -3.12 1.27 22.56
C LEU A 132 -4.38 0.83 23.33
N ARG A 133 -4.24 0.33 24.56
CA ARG A 133 -5.40 -0.01 25.40
C ARG A 133 -6.02 1.24 26.04
N ALA A 134 -5.30 2.35 26.06
CA ALA A 134 -5.75 3.62 26.62
C ALA A 134 -6.69 4.42 25.70
N VAL A 135 -7.06 3.90 24.52
CA VAL A 135 -7.96 4.61 23.58
C VAL A 135 -9.27 5.06 24.23
N SER A 136 -9.61 6.31 24.00
CA SER A 136 -10.73 7.03 24.59
C SER A 136 -11.94 7.10 23.66
N THR A 137 -11.77 6.89 22.35
CA THR A 137 -12.88 6.83 21.38
C THR A 137 -13.92 5.80 21.82
N ARG A 138 -15.20 6.15 21.66
CA ARG A 138 -16.34 5.31 22.04
C ARG A 138 -17.29 5.14 20.86
N ALA A 139 -17.63 3.89 20.55
CA ALA A 139 -18.78 3.56 19.72
C ALA A 139 -20.00 3.23 20.61
N ARG A 140 -21.18 3.70 20.20
CA ARG A 140 -22.48 3.38 20.82
C ARG A 140 -23.41 2.95 19.69
N ARG A 141 -24.34 2.04 20.01
CA ARG A 141 -25.31 1.51 19.05
C ARG A 141 -26.44 2.51 18.80
#